data_AF-A0A6V8PK87-F1
#
_entry.id   AF-A0A6V8PK87-F1
#
_cell.length_a   1.000
_cell.length_b   1.000
_cell.length_c   1.000
_cell.angle_alpha   90.00
_cell.angle_beta   90.00
_cell.angle_gamma   90.00
#
_symmetry.space_group_name_H-M   'P 1'
#
loop_
_entity.id
_entity.type
_entity.pdbx_description
1 polymer ?
#
loop_
_entity_poly.entity_id
_entity_poly.type
_entity_poly.pdbx_seq_one_letter_code
_entity_poly.pdbx_strand_id
1 'polypeptide(L)'
;MFQTCKTLNLNLETSFYENSNDLRTYLKNHILSLSNASRVSGISRSKLTNILKGKVKHIRGNTLQRLIKHLNLKIDPLTTPWPLIQEAKKLKIEEKLKDNLSSLESLSPSVRIILFFSMTLSGIKDLSYLKRRDILLKALRLLQGNSESLFNFLTFRWETKEFLFSMFNTLHPLIEGRKDLAKTFLQRLSKKRLISFLKYYVSMNEPSRNILNTFIRNYSRYDKRWKIILSSPDTLKSFIKAYNLSETSSTLAYYAWDKERERKKLLGILKKL
;
A
#
# COMPACT_ATOMS: atom_id res chain seq x y z
N MET A 1 0.76 -21.86 10.86
CA MET A 1 1.42 -20.59 11.25
C MET A 1 1.15 -19.42 10.28
N PHE A 2 1.07 -19.63 8.96
CA PHE A 2 0.74 -18.56 7.98
C PHE A 2 -0.74 -18.14 7.89
N GLN A 3 -1.68 -18.91 8.47
CA GLN A 3 -3.12 -18.57 8.45
C GLN A 3 -3.46 -17.41 9.40
N THR A 4 -2.73 -17.25 10.49
CA THR A 4 -2.96 -16.19 11.48
C THR A 4 -2.46 -14.81 11.03
N CYS A 5 -1.59 -14.74 10.02
CA CYS A 5 -1.18 -13.46 9.43
C CYS A 5 -2.18 -12.90 8.42
N LYS A 6 -3.17 -13.70 7.97
CA LYS A 6 -4.24 -13.23 7.06
C LYS A 6 -5.27 -12.33 7.75
N THR A 7 -5.30 -12.26 9.08
CA THR A 7 -6.36 -11.56 9.85
C THR A 7 -6.00 -10.13 10.25
N LEU A 8 -4.81 -9.63 9.96
CA LEU A 8 -4.47 -8.20 10.12
C LEU A 8 -4.92 -7.35 8.91
N ASN A 9 -6.05 -7.69 8.29
CA ASN A 9 -6.71 -6.80 7.34
C ASN A 9 -7.38 -5.67 8.11
N LEU A 10 -6.59 -4.62 8.35
CA LEU A 10 -7.04 -3.39 8.99
C LEU A 10 -8.01 -2.67 8.05
N ASN A 11 -9.28 -2.60 8.43
CA ASN A 11 -10.28 -1.83 7.68
C ASN A 11 -10.31 -0.39 8.19
N LEU A 12 -9.48 0.45 7.58
CA LEU A 12 -9.34 1.85 7.96
C LEU A 12 -10.60 2.69 7.67
N GLU A 13 -11.56 2.20 6.90
CA GLU A 13 -12.84 2.91 6.68
C GLU A 13 -13.78 2.81 7.90
N THR A 14 -13.56 1.84 8.80
CA THR A 14 -14.39 1.63 10.01
C THR A 14 -14.32 2.85 10.93
N SER A 15 -15.46 3.48 11.24
CA SER A 15 -15.50 4.67 12.12
C SER A 15 -16.33 4.48 13.39
N PHE A 16 -16.95 3.31 13.54
CA PHE A 16 -17.75 2.91 14.70
C PHE A 16 -17.36 1.51 15.11
N TYR A 17 -17.19 1.31 16.41
CA TYR A 17 -16.72 0.07 16.98
C TYR A 17 -17.68 -0.42 18.04
N GLU A 18 -17.91 -1.72 18.09
CA GLU A 18 -18.66 -2.33 19.18
C GLU A 18 -17.97 -2.06 20.52
N ASN A 19 -18.76 -1.70 21.53
CA ASN A 19 -18.29 -1.53 22.89
C ASN A 19 -18.16 -2.91 23.58
N SER A 20 -17.25 -3.74 23.09
CA SER A 20 -17.06 -5.12 23.59
C SER A 20 -16.58 -5.16 25.04
N ASN A 21 -16.72 -6.32 25.69
CA ASN A 21 -16.23 -6.48 27.05
C ASN A 21 -14.71 -6.27 27.15
N ASP A 22 -13.95 -6.81 26.21
CA ASP A 22 -12.48 -6.68 26.18
C ASP A 22 -12.04 -5.23 26.06
N LEU A 23 -12.70 -4.46 25.19
CA LEU A 23 -12.41 -3.02 25.05
C LEU A 23 -12.69 -2.28 26.37
N ARG A 24 -13.83 -2.56 27.03
CA ARG A 24 -14.16 -1.93 28.31
C ARG A 24 -13.16 -2.31 29.39
N THR A 25 -12.82 -3.58 29.52
CA THR A 25 -11.86 -4.07 30.51
C THR A 25 -10.50 -3.42 30.32
N TYR A 26 -10.00 -3.38 29.08
CA TYR A 26 -8.76 -2.69 28.76
C TYR A 26 -8.82 -1.20 29.15
N LEU A 27 -9.90 -0.49 28.77
CA LEU A 27 -10.05 0.93 29.10
C LEU A 27 -10.17 1.16 30.61
N LYS A 28 -10.86 0.29 31.36
CA LYS A 28 -10.94 0.36 32.83
C LYS A 28 -9.56 0.25 33.48
N ASN A 29 -8.72 -0.66 32.97
CA ASN A 29 -7.37 -0.87 33.50
C ASN A 29 -6.45 0.33 33.24
N HIS A 30 -6.72 1.11 32.19
CA HIS A 30 -5.89 2.28 31.82
C HIS A 30 -6.48 3.63 32.27
N ILE A 31 -7.76 3.67 32.66
CA ILE A 31 -8.41 4.88 33.18
C ILE A 31 -8.43 4.81 34.71
N LEU A 32 -7.35 5.29 35.33
CA LEU A 32 -7.21 5.33 36.79
C LEU A 32 -8.16 6.34 37.45
N SER A 33 -8.46 7.44 36.77
CA SER A 33 -9.37 8.49 37.25
C SER A 33 -10.24 9.01 36.13
N LEU A 34 -11.56 8.89 36.28
CA LEU A 34 -12.53 9.43 35.33
C LEU A 34 -12.41 10.96 35.19
N SER A 35 -12.12 11.66 36.29
CA SER A 35 -11.93 13.11 36.27
C SER A 35 -10.70 13.49 35.46
N ASN A 36 -9.57 12.79 35.68
CA ASN A 36 -8.35 13.05 34.91
C ASN A 36 -8.55 12.69 33.44
N ALA A 37 -9.08 11.50 33.15
CA ALA A 37 -9.32 11.06 31.78
C ALA A 37 -10.26 12.00 31.03
N SER A 38 -11.30 12.50 31.69
CA SER A 38 -12.21 13.48 31.11
C SER A 38 -11.52 14.79 30.78
N ARG A 39 -10.68 15.30 31.69
CA ARG A 39 -9.91 16.54 31.51
C ARG A 39 -8.93 16.43 30.34
N VAL A 40 -8.10 15.38 30.30
CA VAL A 40 -7.03 15.26 29.29
C VAL A 40 -7.56 14.86 27.91
N SER A 41 -8.55 13.96 27.85
CA SER A 41 -9.15 13.56 26.57
C SER A 41 -10.17 14.56 26.05
N GLY A 42 -10.72 15.41 26.93
CA GLY A 42 -11.86 16.29 26.69
C GLY A 42 -13.21 15.58 26.47
N ILE A 43 -13.30 14.28 26.81
CA ILE A 43 -14.55 13.50 26.75
C ILE A 43 -15.27 13.69 28.08
N SER A 44 -16.58 13.97 28.07
CA SER A 44 -17.32 14.17 29.32
C SER A 44 -17.28 12.93 30.23
N ARG A 45 -17.23 13.15 31.56
CA ARG A 45 -17.23 12.07 32.55
C ARG A 45 -18.44 11.13 32.39
N SER A 46 -19.62 11.68 32.08
CA SER A 46 -20.83 10.90 31.83
C SER A 46 -20.68 9.97 30.62
N LYS A 47 -20.10 10.47 29.52
CA LYS A 47 -19.85 9.67 28.32
C LYS A 47 -18.81 8.58 28.57
N LEU A 48 -17.71 8.88 29.27
CA LEU A 48 -16.73 7.87 29.68
C LEU A 48 -17.37 6.80 30.56
N THR A 49 -18.17 7.21 31.54
CA THR A 49 -18.90 6.28 32.43
C THR A 49 -19.81 5.36 31.64
N ASN A 50 -20.58 5.90 30.69
CA ASN A 50 -21.49 5.11 29.86
C ASN A 50 -20.73 4.12 28.96
N ILE A 51 -19.55 4.50 28.45
CA ILE A 51 -18.67 3.58 27.71
C ILE A 51 -18.21 2.44 28.62
N LEU A 52 -17.60 2.76 29.77
CA LEU A 52 -17.03 1.75 30.68
C LEU A 52 -18.08 0.83 31.30
N LYS A 53 -19.31 1.31 31.51
CA LYS A 53 -20.45 0.51 31.99
C LYS A 53 -21.16 -0.28 30.88
N GLY A 54 -20.75 -0.15 29.62
CA GLY A 54 -21.40 -0.87 28.51
C GLY A 54 -22.76 -0.32 28.10
N LYS A 55 -23.15 0.86 28.59
CA LYS A 55 -24.43 1.52 28.24
C LYS A 55 -24.44 2.03 26.78
N VAL A 56 -23.27 2.28 26.22
CA VAL A 56 -23.11 2.64 24.81
C VAL A 56 -22.86 1.38 23.99
N LYS A 57 -23.68 1.12 22.96
CA LYS A 57 -23.49 -0.04 22.07
C LYS A 57 -22.28 0.13 21.12
N HIS A 58 -22.11 1.34 20.56
CA HIS A 58 -21.03 1.65 19.61
C HIS A 58 -20.26 2.90 19.98
N ILE A 59 -18.93 2.83 19.90
CA ILE A 59 -18.01 3.94 20.17
C ILE A 59 -17.50 4.50 18.84
N ARG A 60 -17.52 5.82 18.70
CA ARG A 60 -16.93 6.51 17.54
C ARG A 60 -15.40 6.41 17.56
N GLY A 61 -14.78 6.20 16.40
CA GLY A 61 -13.33 6.13 16.25
C GLY A 61 -12.62 7.37 16.80
N ASN A 62 -13.15 8.57 16.54
CA ASN A 62 -12.61 9.82 17.10
C ASN A 62 -12.55 9.85 18.63
N THR A 63 -13.45 9.12 19.30
CA THR A 63 -13.48 9.02 20.77
C THR A 63 -12.33 8.12 21.23
N LEU A 64 -12.10 7.00 20.53
CA LEU A 64 -10.96 6.12 20.79
C LEU A 64 -9.63 6.80 20.49
N GLN A 65 -9.51 7.55 19.38
CA GLN A 65 -8.32 8.33 19.04
C GLN A 65 -7.93 9.31 20.14
N ARG A 66 -8.91 10.04 20.69
CA ARG A 66 -8.68 10.96 21.82
C ARG A 66 -8.20 10.23 23.06
N LEU A 67 -8.76 9.05 23.35
CA LEU A 67 -8.30 8.23 24.48
C LEU A 67 -6.86 7.76 24.26
N ILE A 68 -6.54 7.23 23.08
CA ILE A 68 -5.18 6.78 22.73
C ILE A 68 -4.17 7.92 22.91
N LYS A 69 -4.43 9.07 22.28
CA LYS A 69 -3.51 10.21 22.25
C LYS A 69 -3.34 10.87 23.62
N HIS A 70 -4.42 11.09 24.36
CA HIS A 70 -4.37 11.90 25.58
C HIS A 70 -4.18 11.10 26.86
N LEU A 71 -4.44 9.79 26.84
CA LEU A 71 -4.05 8.89 27.93
C LEU A 71 -2.70 8.22 27.69
N ASN A 72 -2.04 8.52 26.56
CA ASN A 72 -0.77 7.90 26.14
C ASN A 72 -0.83 6.37 26.20
N LEU A 73 -1.91 5.78 25.65
CA LEU A 73 -2.11 4.34 25.67
C LEU A 73 -1.01 3.65 24.86
N LYS A 74 -0.30 2.71 25.49
CA LYS A 74 0.70 1.89 24.80
C LYS A 74 -0.03 0.79 24.03
N ILE A 75 0.10 0.84 22.70
CA ILE A 75 -0.57 -0.09 21.79
C ILE A 75 0.36 -1.24 21.48
N ASP A 76 0.02 -2.40 22.03
CA ASP A 76 0.64 -3.68 21.70
C ASP A 76 -0.33 -4.50 20.83
N PRO A 77 0.03 -4.82 19.58
CA PRO A 77 -0.82 -5.59 18.66
C PRO A 77 -1.28 -6.95 19.18
N LEU A 78 -0.57 -7.54 20.15
CA LEU A 78 -0.90 -8.87 20.69
C LEU A 78 -1.91 -8.84 21.83
N THR A 79 -1.99 -7.73 22.57
CA THR A 79 -2.77 -7.61 23.81
C THR A 79 -3.82 -6.51 23.78
N THR A 80 -3.69 -5.56 22.85
CA THR A 80 -4.59 -4.41 22.77
C THR A 80 -5.85 -4.76 21.98
N PRO A 81 -7.05 -4.35 22.45
CA PRO A 81 -8.29 -4.55 21.70
C PRO A 81 -8.23 -3.97 20.27
N TRP A 82 -8.75 -4.72 19.32
CA TRP A 82 -8.72 -4.39 17.89
C TRP A 82 -9.18 -2.96 17.52
N PRO A 83 -10.24 -2.39 18.12
CA PRO A 83 -10.63 -1.00 17.86
C PRO A 83 -9.54 0.03 18.14
N LEU A 84 -8.75 -0.18 19.19
CA LEU A 84 -7.66 0.72 19.56
C LEU A 84 -6.46 0.55 18.62
N ILE A 85 -6.14 -0.68 18.20
CA ILE A 85 -5.10 -0.95 17.20
C ILE A 85 -5.41 -0.21 15.88
N GLN A 86 -6.66 -0.31 15.41
CA GLN A 86 -7.09 0.35 14.17
C GLN A 86 -6.96 1.87 14.24
N GLU A 87 -7.49 2.48 15.30
CA GLU A 87 -7.45 3.93 15.47
C GLU A 87 -6.04 4.44 15.74
N ALA A 88 -5.18 3.67 16.41
CA ALA A 88 -3.77 3.98 16.57
C ALA A 88 -3.01 3.99 15.24
N LYS A 89 -3.29 3.03 14.34
CA LYS A 89 -2.71 3.04 12.99
C LYS A 89 -3.15 4.27 12.20
N LYS A 90 -4.43 4.65 12.29
CA LYS A 90 -4.93 5.88 11.62
C LYS A 90 -4.21 7.12 12.13
N LEU A 91 -4.07 7.26 13.45
CA LEU A 91 -3.31 8.36 14.05
C LEU A 91 -1.87 8.40 13.52
N LYS A 92 -1.17 7.26 13.49
CA LYS A 92 0.19 7.17 12.95
C LYS A 92 0.27 7.58 11.47
N ILE A 93 -0.73 7.21 10.67
CA ILE A 93 -0.81 7.62 9.26
C ILE A 93 -0.96 9.14 9.17
N GLU A 94 -1.93 9.71 9.88
CA GLU A 94 -2.22 11.15 9.89
C GLU A 94 -1.01 11.97 10.36
N GLU A 95 -0.33 11.55 11.43
CA GLU A 95 0.87 12.21 11.95
C GLU A 95 1.98 12.29 10.90
N LYS A 96 2.10 11.28 10.04
CA LYS A 96 3.12 11.21 8.99
C LYS A 96 2.70 11.89 7.69
N LEU A 97 1.44 12.30 7.51
CA LEU A 97 1.00 12.91 6.25
C LEU A 97 1.74 14.22 5.95
N LYS A 98 2.04 15.03 6.97
CA LYS A 98 2.78 16.29 6.78
C LYS A 98 4.20 16.05 6.27
N ASP A 99 4.93 15.13 6.92
CA ASP A 99 6.28 14.73 6.49
C ASP A 99 6.27 14.16 5.06
N ASN A 100 5.23 13.38 4.72
CA ASN A 100 5.07 12.79 3.39
C ASN A 100 4.79 13.85 2.30
N LEU A 101 4.09 14.95 2.63
CA LEU A 101 3.87 16.08 1.69
C LEU A 101 5.21 16.73 1.33
N SER A 102 5.99 17.13 2.33
CA SER A 102 7.32 17.74 2.11
C SER A 102 8.24 16.79 1.34
N SER A 103 8.18 15.49 1.66
CA SER A 103 8.91 14.46 0.91
C SER A 103 8.46 14.42 -0.56
N LEU A 104 7.16 14.48 -0.83
CA LEU A 104 6.60 14.47 -2.19
C LEU A 104 6.98 15.71 -3.00
N GLU A 105 6.98 16.88 -2.39
CA GLU A 105 7.36 18.16 -3.00
C GLU A 105 8.83 18.21 -3.41
N SER A 106 9.71 17.58 -2.63
CA SER A 106 11.15 17.51 -2.93
C SER A 106 11.48 16.63 -4.16
N LEU A 107 10.54 15.78 -4.60
CA LEU A 107 10.78 14.82 -5.67
C LEU A 107 10.44 15.37 -7.05
N SER A 108 11.37 15.16 -7.99
CA SER A 108 11.12 15.41 -9.40
C SER A 108 9.98 14.51 -9.93
N PRO A 109 9.25 14.93 -10.99
CA PRO A 109 8.16 14.14 -11.55
C PRO A 109 8.54 12.70 -11.93
N SER A 110 9.74 12.48 -12.47
CA SER A 110 10.22 11.14 -12.82
C SER A 110 10.37 10.24 -11.59
N VAL A 111 10.91 10.77 -10.49
CA VAL A 111 11.08 10.02 -9.24
C VAL A 111 9.73 9.74 -8.59
N ARG A 112 8.80 10.70 -8.60
CA ARG A 112 7.42 10.50 -8.12
C ARG A 112 6.73 9.36 -8.86
N ILE A 113 6.83 9.34 -10.20
CA ILE A 113 6.27 8.27 -11.03
C ILE A 113 6.86 6.91 -10.65
N ILE A 114 8.19 6.80 -10.57
CA ILE A 114 8.86 5.54 -10.23
C ILE A 114 8.44 5.06 -8.84
N LEU A 115 8.37 5.96 -7.85
CA LEU A 115 7.98 5.62 -6.47
C LEU A 115 6.52 5.15 -6.39
N PHE A 116 5.60 5.86 -7.04
CA PHE A 116 4.19 5.50 -7.05
C PHE A 116 3.96 4.14 -7.72
N PHE A 117 4.55 3.94 -8.90
CA PHE A 117 4.35 2.70 -9.64
C PHE A 117 5.14 1.54 -9.06
N SER A 118 6.30 1.73 -8.42
CA SER A 118 6.99 0.64 -7.71
C SER A 118 6.13 0.09 -6.57
N MET A 119 5.47 0.98 -5.81
CA MET A 119 4.52 0.57 -4.77
C MET A 119 3.30 -0.14 -5.36
N THR A 120 2.74 0.37 -6.45
CA THR A 120 1.60 -0.26 -7.15
C THR A 120 1.95 -1.66 -7.67
N LEU A 121 3.13 -1.81 -8.29
CA LEU A 121 3.65 -3.05 -8.86
C LEU A 121 4.09 -4.07 -7.81
N SER A 122 4.27 -3.67 -6.54
CA SER A 122 4.57 -4.60 -5.45
C SER A 122 3.47 -5.66 -5.25
N GLY A 123 2.21 -5.29 -5.55
CA GLY A 123 1.07 -6.21 -5.63
C GLY A 123 0.64 -6.85 -4.32
N ILE A 124 0.86 -6.19 -3.17
CA ILE A 124 0.57 -6.76 -1.84
C ILE A 124 -0.69 -6.18 -1.20
N LYS A 125 -1.05 -4.93 -1.51
CA LYS A 125 -2.21 -4.29 -0.91
C LYS A 125 -3.45 -4.47 -1.78
N ASP A 126 -4.58 -4.67 -1.12
CA ASP A 126 -5.87 -4.41 -1.73
C ASP A 126 -6.00 -2.89 -1.92
N LEU A 127 -6.15 -2.50 -3.19
CA LEU A 127 -6.15 -1.12 -3.65
C LEU A 127 -7.33 -0.98 -4.62
N SER A 128 -8.49 -1.47 -4.19
CA SER A 128 -9.68 -1.60 -5.02
C SER A 128 -10.07 -0.29 -5.71
N TYR A 129 -9.97 0.84 -5.00
CA TYR A 129 -10.24 2.15 -5.56
C TYR A 129 -9.08 2.62 -6.44
N LEU A 130 -7.85 2.59 -5.93
CA LEU A 130 -6.69 3.14 -6.63
C LEU A 130 -6.36 2.39 -7.92
N LYS A 131 -6.60 1.07 -7.98
CA LYS A 131 -6.34 0.22 -9.16
C LYS A 131 -7.35 0.41 -10.29
N ARG A 132 -8.45 1.14 -10.09
CA ARG A 132 -9.38 1.42 -11.18
C ARG A 132 -8.67 2.19 -12.30
N ARG A 133 -9.01 1.89 -13.55
CA ARG A 133 -8.33 2.44 -14.74
C ARG A 133 -8.37 3.98 -14.78
N ASP A 134 -9.53 4.56 -14.56
CA ASP A 134 -9.76 6.01 -14.50
C ASP A 134 -8.95 6.67 -13.38
N ILE A 135 -8.90 6.02 -12.22
CA ILE A 135 -8.19 6.51 -11.04
C ILE A 135 -6.67 6.44 -11.23
N LEU A 136 -6.12 5.33 -11.74
CA LEU A 136 -4.70 5.21 -12.09
C LEU A 136 -4.30 6.20 -13.19
N LEU A 137 -5.17 6.45 -14.17
CA LEU A 137 -4.91 7.42 -15.23
C LEU A 137 -4.85 8.85 -14.67
N LYS A 138 -5.78 9.19 -13.77
CA LYS A 138 -5.75 10.45 -13.03
C LYS A 138 -4.47 10.58 -12.21
N ALA A 139 -4.07 9.53 -11.48
CA ALA A 139 -2.83 9.52 -10.70
C ALA A 139 -1.60 9.74 -11.60
N LEU A 140 -1.49 9.05 -12.73
CA LEU A 140 -0.38 9.22 -13.69
C LEU A 140 -0.27 10.67 -14.21
N ARG A 141 -1.40 11.34 -14.46
CA ARG A 141 -1.42 12.76 -14.86
C ARG A 141 -0.95 13.66 -13.73
N LEU A 142 -1.44 13.44 -12.50
CA LEU A 142 -1.08 14.25 -11.32
C LEU A 142 0.41 14.09 -10.96
N LEU A 143 0.97 12.89 -11.12
CA LEU A 143 2.40 12.62 -10.91
C LEU A 143 3.31 13.42 -11.85
N GLN A 144 2.81 13.82 -13.02
CA GLN A 144 3.53 14.67 -13.97
C GLN A 144 3.38 16.17 -13.65
N GLY A 145 2.41 16.54 -12.82
CA GLY A 145 2.09 17.92 -12.48
C GLY A 145 2.47 18.32 -11.05
N ASN A 146 1.61 19.12 -10.43
CA ASN A 146 1.81 19.70 -9.09
C ASN A 146 1.68 18.62 -7.98
N SER A 147 2.64 18.62 -7.04
CA SER A 147 2.66 17.78 -5.84
C SER A 147 1.46 18.01 -4.91
N GLU A 148 0.96 19.23 -4.80
CA GLU A 148 -0.19 19.57 -3.95
C GLU A 148 -1.48 18.91 -4.47
N SER A 149 -1.77 19.02 -5.77
CA SER A 149 -2.92 18.34 -6.37
C SER A 149 -2.83 16.82 -6.23
N LEU A 150 -1.63 16.26 -6.33
CA LEU A 150 -1.38 14.84 -6.09
C LEU A 150 -1.60 14.47 -4.63
N PHE A 151 -1.11 15.27 -3.69
CA PHE A 151 -1.30 15.05 -2.26
C PHE A 151 -2.77 15.08 -1.89
N ASN A 152 -3.51 16.10 -2.30
CA ASN A 152 -4.96 16.22 -2.07
C ASN A 152 -5.74 15.03 -2.65
N PHE A 153 -5.32 14.53 -3.82
CA PHE A 153 -5.89 13.32 -4.39
C PHE A 153 -5.60 12.08 -3.52
N LEU A 154 -4.37 11.94 -3.01
CA LEU A 154 -3.97 10.79 -2.20
C LEU A 154 -4.48 10.86 -0.76
N THR A 155 -4.82 12.03 -0.23
CA THR A 155 -5.36 12.18 1.13
C THR A 155 -6.88 12.16 1.19
N PHE A 156 -7.56 11.97 0.06
CA PHE A 156 -9.03 11.97 0.01
C PHE A 156 -9.68 10.77 0.70
N ARG A 157 -9.08 9.57 0.64
CA ARG A 157 -9.61 8.31 1.20
C ARG A 157 -8.60 7.60 2.09
N TRP A 158 -9.06 6.74 3.00
CA TRP A 158 -8.14 5.97 3.83
C TRP A 158 -7.28 5.02 3.02
N GLU A 159 -7.84 4.36 2.00
CA GLU A 159 -7.07 3.51 1.08
C GLU A 159 -5.87 4.28 0.47
N THR A 160 -6.10 5.51 -0.01
CA THR A 160 -5.06 6.31 -0.67
C THR A 160 -4.11 6.97 0.33
N LYS A 161 -4.59 7.34 1.54
CA LYS A 161 -3.74 7.81 2.64
C LYS A 161 -2.76 6.74 3.06
N GLU A 162 -3.24 5.51 3.23
CA GLU A 162 -2.40 4.37 3.57
C GLU A 162 -1.42 4.07 2.43
N PHE A 163 -1.85 4.20 1.17
CA PHE A 163 -0.95 4.06 0.02
C PHE A 163 0.18 5.10 0.07
N LEU A 164 -0.14 6.39 0.27
CA LEU A 164 0.86 7.45 0.40
C LEU A 164 1.81 7.21 1.57
N PHE A 165 1.27 6.83 2.73
CA PHE A 165 2.09 6.42 3.89
C PHE A 165 3.06 5.31 3.51
N SER A 166 2.60 4.32 2.75
CA SER A 166 3.41 3.17 2.32
C SER A 166 4.50 3.49 1.30
N MET A 167 4.35 4.59 0.55
CA MET A 167 5.39 5.02 -0.38
C MET A 167 6.65 5.47 0.35
N PHE A 168 6.49 6.19 1.48
CA PHE A 168 7.58 6.90 2.15
C PHE A 168 8.05 6.26 3.46
N ASN A 169 7.22 5.44 4.10
CA ASN A 169 7.52 4.89 5.43
C ASN A 169 7.94 3.43 5.34
N THR A 170 8.78 2.99 6.28
CA THR A 170 9.26 1.62 6.38
C THR A 170 8.10 0.64 6.50
N LEU A 171 8.04 -0.32 5.57
CA LEU A 171 7.07 -1.40 5.58
C LEU A 171 7.68 -2.72 6.04
N HIS A 172 6.84 -3.75 6.13
CA HIS A 172 7.30 -5.12 6.32
C HIS A 172 8.30 -5.50 5.20
N PRO A 173 9.42 -6.21 5.51
CA PRO A 173 10.49 -6.51 4.55
C PRO A 173 10.03 -7.14 3.23
N LEU A 174 8.99 -7.99 3.29
CA LEU A 174 8.38 -8.57 2.09
C LEU A 174 7.84 -7.52 1.11
N ILE A 175 7.27 -6.42 1.63
CA ILE A 175 6.72 -5.33 0.82
C ILE A 175 7.84 -4.49 0.25
N GLU A 176 8.82 -4.13 1.07
CA GLU A 176 10.01 -3.40 0.65
C GLU A 176 10.73 -4.15 -0.48
N GLY A 177 11.01 -5.45 -0.30
CA GLY A 177 11.68 -6.24 -1.33
C GLY A 177 10.90 -6.30 -2.66
N ARG A 178 9.56 -6.41 -2.62
CA ARG A 178 8.74 -6.38 -3.85
C ARG A 178 8.67 -5.00 -4.49
N LYS A 179 8.64 -3.93 -3.69
CA LYS A 179 8.70 -2.53 -4.15
C LYS A 179 10.05 -2.27 -4.83
N ASP A 180 11.15 -2.73 -4.23
CA ASP A 180 12.50 -2.56 -4.78
C ASP A 180 12.68 -3.30 -6.10
N LEU A 181 12.22 -4.56 -6.19
CA LEU A 181 12.25 -5.29 -7.47
C LEU A 181 11.52 -4.53 -8.58
N ALA A 182 10.34 -3.98 -8.28
CA ALA A 182 9.62 -3.17 -9.26
C ALA A 182 10.34 -1.86 -9.59
N LYS A 183 10.89 -1.19 -8.58
CA LYS A 183 11.67 0.06 -8.74
C LYS A 183 12.87 -0.14 -9.65
N THR A 184 13.65 -1.20 -9.45
CA THR A 184 14.82 -1.54 -10.29
C THR A 184 14.43 -1.71 -11.75
N PHE A 185 13.31 -2.38 -12.05
CA PHE A 185 12.82 -2.52 -13.41
C PHE A 185 12.45 -1.17 -14.03
N LEU A 186 11.66 -0.35 -13.32
CA LEU A 186 11.21 0.94 -13.83
C LEU A 186 12.38 1.90 -14.07
N GLN A 187 13.40 1.88 -13.23
CA GLN A 187 14.60 2.71 -13.36
C GLN A 187 15.46 2.36 -14.58
N ARG A 188 15.37 1.13 -15.11
CA ARG A 188 16.06 0.74 -16.34
C ARG A 188 15.44 1.37 -17.59
N LEU A 189 14.18 1.76 -17.53
CA LEU A 189 13.48 2.31 -18.69
C LEU A 189 13.85 3.78 -18.91
N SER A 190 14.16 4.15 -20.15
CA SER A 190 14.32 5.57 -20.50
C SER A 190 13.01 6.33 -20.26
N LYS A 191 13.07 7.64 -20.00
CA LYS A 191 11.88 8.47 -19.69
C LYS A 191 10.74 8.28 -20.70
N LYS A 192 11.04 8.26 -22.00
CA LYS A 192 10.04 8.03 -23.07
C LYS A 192 9.42 6.63 -22.98
N ARG A 193 10.24 5.59 -22.79
CA ARG A 193 9.79 4.19 -22.67
C ARG A 193 8.98 3.97 -21.40
N LEU A 194 9.40 4.54 -20.27
CA LEU A 194 8.69 4.47 -19.00
C LEU A 194 7.26 5.03 -19.13
N ILE A 195 7.10 6.21 -19.74
CA ILE A 195 5.77 6.79 -19.93
C ILE A 195 4.91 5.96 -20.87
N SER A 196 5.47 5.43 -21.97
CA SER A 196 4.75 4.55 -22.90
C SER A 196 4.26 3.27 -22.19
N PHE A 197 5.18 2.62 -21.47
CA PHE A 197 4.91 1.44 -20.68
C PHE A 197 3.77 1.68 -19.67
N LEU A 198 3.84 2.78 -18.92
CA LEU A 198 2.85 3.10 -17.89
C LEU A 198 1.48 3.48 -18.48
N LYS A 199 1.43 4.18 -19.61
CA LYS A 199 0.17 4.45 -20.32
C LYS A 199 -0.54 3.15 -20.69
N TYR A 200 0.20 2.19 -21.23
CA TYR A 200 -0.34 0.88 -21.54
C TYR A 200 -0.75 0.12 -20.27
N TYR A 201 0.12 0.05 -19.26
CA TYR A 201 -0.15 -0.59 -17.96
C TYR A 201 -1.47 -0.11 -17.33
N VAL A 202 -1.68 1.21 -17.27
CA VAL A 202 -2.88 1.81 -16.70
C VAL A 202 -4.13 1.43 -17.50
N SER A 203 -4.03 1.27 -18.82
CA SER A 203 -5.15 0.91 -19.69
C SER A 203 -5.64 -0.54 -19.54
N MET A 204 -4.80 -1.42 -18.99
CA MET A 204 -5.09 -2.84 -18.82
C MET A 204 -6.15 -3.08 -17.73
N ASN A 205 -6.79 -4.25 -17.75
CA ASN A 205 -7.59 -4.73 -16.62
C ASN A 205 -6.70 -5.26 -15.49
N GLU A 206 -7.25 -5.38 -14.28
CA GLU A 206 -6.48 -5.83 -13.12
C GLU A 206 -5.85 -7.23 -13.26
N PRO A 207 -6.56 -8.26 -13.78
CA PRO A 207 -5.95 -9.57 -13.98
C PRO A 207 -4.70 -9.52 -14.86
N SER A 208 -4.74 -8.75 -15.95
CA SER A 208 -3.59 -8.61 -16.85
C SER A 208 -2.45 -7.83 -16.19
N ARG A 209 -2.77 -6.79 -15.41
CA ARG A 209 -1.75 -6.08 -14.62
C ARG A 209 -1.08 -7.01 -13.61
N ASN A 210 -1.82 -7.87 -12.93
CA ASN A 210 -1.24 -8.79 -11.94
C ASN A 210 -0.24 -9.78 -12.57
N ILE A 211 -0.52 -10.25 -13.79
CA ILE A 211 0.43 -11.06 -14.58
C ILE A 211 1.69 -10.24 -14.86
N LEU A 212 1.55 -9.02 -15.38
CA LEU A 212 2.68 -8.17 -15.71
C LEU A 212 3.50 -7.78 -14.47
N ASN A 213 2.86 -7.46 -13.34
CA ASN A 213 3.51 -7.14 -12.07
C ASN A 213 4.42 -8.29 -11.60
N THR A 214 3.94 -9.53 -11.76
CA THR A 214 4.70 -10.72 -11.39
C THR A 214 5.89 -10.93 -12.31
N PHE A 215 5.69 -10.77 -13.62
CA PHE A 215 6.80 -10.80 -14.59
C PHE A 215 7.87 -9.76 -14.27
N ILE A 216 7.49 -8.50 -14.03
CA ILE A 216 8.43 -7.41 -13.69
C ILE A 216 9.26 -7.76 -12.45
N ARG A 217 8.62 -8.22 -11.37
CA ARG A 217 9.33 -8.57 -10.14
C ARG A 217 10.25 -9.78 -10.33
N ASN A 218 9.82 -10.77 -11.12
CA ASN A 218 10.65 -11.92 -11.46
C ASN A 218 11.84 -11.51 -12.33
N TYR A 219 11.65 -10.62 -13.31
CA TYR A 219 12.74 -10.07 -14.13
C TYR A 219 13.83 -9.50 -13.23
N SER A 220 13.47 -8.59 -12.33
CA SER A 220 14.44 -7.96 -11.43
C SER A 220 15.07 -8.96 -10.46
N ARG A 221 14.35 -10.00 -10.05
CA ARG A 221 14.87 -11.05 -9.16
C ARG A 221 15.97 -11.86 -9.85
N TYR A 222 15.77 -12.14 -11.14
CA TYR A 222 16.71 -12.87 -11.98
C TYR A 222 17.71 -11.95 -12.68
N ASP A 223 17.72 -10.65 -12.39
CA ASP A 223 18.67 -9.70 -12.96
C ASP A 223 20.05 -9.82 -12.31
N LYS A 224 20.68 -10.96 -12.58
CA LYS A 224 21.97 -11.40 -12.03
C LYS A 224 22.81 -12.01 -13.16
N ARG A 225 24.09 -12.23 -12.89
CA ARG A 225 25.00 -12.90 -13.83
C ARG A 225 24.72 -14.41 -13.81
N TRP A 226 23.91 -14.88 -14.74
CA TRP A 226 23.65 -16.30 -14.94
C TRP A 226 24.57 -16.87 -16.02
N LYS A 227 25.06 -18.10 -15.82
CA LYS A 227 25.88 -18.84 -16.79
C LYS A 227 25.03 -19.83 -17.61
N ILE A 228 23.78 -19.49 -17.86
CA ILE A 228 22.86 -20.33 -18.64
C ILE A 228 22.39 -19.57 -19.87
N ILE A 229 22.20 -20.31 -20.95
CA ILE A 229 21.63 -19.81 -22.20
C ILE A 229 20.26 -20.44 -22.33
N LEU A 230 19.22 -19.61 -22.46
CA LEU A 230 17.84 -20.05 -22.60
C LEU A 230 17.26 -19.46 -23.87
N SER A 231 16.50 -20.27 -24.62
CA SER A 231 15.78 -19.79 -25.78
C SER A 231 14.50 -19.05 -25.37
N SER A 232 14.37 -17.81 -25.86
CA SER A 232 13.22 -16.95 -25.64
C SER A 232 12.24 -17.02 -26.82
N PRO A 233 10.92 -17.02 -26.59
CA PRO A 233 9.94 -16.90 -27.68
C PRO A 233 10.10 -15.56 -28.42
N ASP A 234 9.81 -15.50 -29.72
CA ASP A 234 10.05 -14.30 -30.52
C ASP A 234 9.30 -13.06 -30.03
N THR A 235 8.07 -13.23 -29.53
CA THR A 235 7.32 -12.13 -28.91
C THR A 235 8.05 -11.55 -27.69
N LEU A 236 8.71 -12.41 -26.91
CA LEU A 236 9.52 -11.97 -25.76
C LEU A 236 10.78 -11.24 -26.24
N LYS A 237 11.46 -11.73 -27.30
CA LYS A 237 12.62 -11.04 -27.91
C LYS A 237 12.27 -9.63 -28.38
N SER A 238 11.13 -9.45 -29.04
CA SER A 238 10.67 -8.13 -29.47
C SER A 238 10.50 -7.17 -28.29
N PHE A 239 9.86 -7.63 -27.21
CA PHE A 239 9.69 -6.85 -25.99
C PHE A 239 11.04 -6.52 -25.31
N ILE A 240 11.94 -7.51 -25.21
CA ILE A 240 13.30 -7.33 -24.67
C ILE A 240 14.04 -6.22 -25.42
N LYS A 241 14.02 -6.26 -26.76
CA LYS A 241 14.66 -5.25 -27.61
C LYS A 241 14.00 -3.87 -27.47
N ALA A 242 12.67 -3.82 -27.43
CA ALA A 242 11.91 -2.57 -27.31
C ALA A 242 12.25 -1.81 -26.02
N TYR A 243 12.48 -2.53 -24.92
CA TYR A 243 12.76 -1.94 -23.60
C TYR A 243 14.23 -2.03 -23.17
N ASN A 244 15.12 -2.60 -23.98
CA ASN A 244 16.54 -2.83 -23.69
C ASN A 244 16.77 -3.61 -22.39
N LEU A 245 16.11 -4.76 -22.29
CA LEU A 245 16.16 -5.65 -21.12
C LEU A 245 17.21 -6.75 -21.30
N SER A 246 17.61 -7.39 -20.20
CA SER A 246 18.42 -8.61 -20.25
C SER A 246 17.61 -9.78 -20.81
N GLU A 247 18.11 -10.43 -21.84
CA GLU A 247 17.46 -11.61 -22.42
C GLU A 247 17.36 -12.75 -21.41
N THR A 248 18.46 -13.07 -20.72
CA THR A 248 18.48 -14.16 -19.73
C THR A 248 17.50 -13.90 -18.59
N SER A 249 17.50 -12.69 -18.02
CA SER A 249 16.61 -12.33 -16.91
C SER A 249 15.13 -12.35 -17.33
N SER A 250 14.83 -11.89 -18.55
CA SER A 250 13.47 -11.90 -19.10
C SER A 250 12.99 -13.32 -19.40
N THR A 251 13.86 -14.17 -19.91
CA THR A 251 13.56 -15.56 -20.22
C THR A 251 13.32 -16.37 -18.95
N LEU A 252 14.14 -16.17 -17.92
CA LEU A 252 13.91 -16.74 -16.59
C LEU A 252 12.59 -16.25 -15.97
N ALA A 253 12.28 -14.95 -16.08
CA ALA A 253 11.02 -14.41 -15.58
C ALA A 253 9.79 -14.97 -16.31
N TYR A 254 9.93 -15.28 -17.60
CA TYR A 254 8.91 -15.94 -18.41
C TYR A 254 8.72 -17.41 -18.01
N TYR A 255 9.81 -18.17 -17.82
CA TYR A 255 9.74 -19.58 -17.41
C TYR A 255 9.45 -19.80 -15.93
N ALA A 256 9.50 -18.76 -15.10
CA ALA A 256 9.04 -18.81 -13.71
C ALA A 256 7.52 -19.06 -13.57
N TRP A 257 6.77 -19.02 -14.68
CA TRP A 257 5.38 -19.46 -14.73
C TRP A 257 5.34 -20.92 -15.19
N ASP A 258 4.87 -21.83 -14.33
CA ASP A 258 4.87 -23.27 -14.62
C ASP A 258 3.91 -23.62 -15.76
N LYS A 259 2.74 -22.95 -15.81
CA LYS A 259 1.66 -23.29 -16.75
C LYS A 259 1.84 -22.58 -18.08
N GLU A 260 1.81 -23.34 -19.17
CA GLU A 260 1.89 -22.81 -20.54
C GLU A 260 0.78 -21.79 -20.84
N ARG A 261 -0.44 -22.01 -20.33
CA ARG A 261 -1.56 -21.08 -20.47
C ARG A 261 -1.25 -19.69 -19.89
N GLU A 262 -0.53 -19.63 -18.77
CA GLU A 262 -0.15 -18.36 -18.13
C GLU A 262 0.95 -17.66 -18.91
N ARG A 263 1.91 -18.42 -19.41
CA ARG A 263 2.95 -17.94 -20.34
C ARG A 263 2.37 -17.35 -21.62
N LYS A 264 1.39 -18.03 -22.25
CA LYS A 264 0.66 -17.51 -23.43
C LYS A 264 -0.08 -16.20 -23.13
N LYS A 265 -0.74 -16.09 -21.97
CA LYS A 265 -1.37 -14.83 -21.53
C LYS A 265 -0.36 -13.71 -21.37
N LEU A 266 0.79 -13.98 -20.74
CA LEU A 266 1.87 -13.02 -20.61
C LEU A 266 2.37 -12.55 -21.98
N LEU A 267 2.64 -13.45 -22.94
CA LEU A 267 3.05 -13.06 -24.29
C LEU A 267 2.00 -12.18 -24.98
N GLY A 268 0.70 -12.49 -24.82
CA GLY A 268 -0.38 -11.65 -25.33
C GLY A 268 -0.40 -10.23 -24.73
N ILE A 269 0.04 -10.07 -23.49
CA ILE A 269 0.23 -8.77 -22.84
C ILE A 269 1.46 -8.06 -23.41
N LEU A 270 2.59 -8.76 -23.47
CA LEU A 270 3.87 -8.20 -23.90
C LEU A 270 3.88 -7.80 -25.38
N LYS A 271 3.12 -8.49 -26.24
CA LYS A 271 2.98 -8.17 -27.67
C LYS A 271 2.44 -6.75 -27.92
N LYS A 272 1.72 -6.19 -26.95
CA LYS A 272 1.07 -4.87 -27.05
C LYS A 272 1.93 -3.75 -26.39
N LEU A 273 3.07 -4.10 -25.82
CA LEU A 273 4.02 -3.21 -25.15
C LEU A 273 5.26 -2.97 -26.01
#